data_AF-A0A1G9KV49-F1
#
_entry.id   AF-A0A1G9KV49-F1
#
_cell.length_a   1.000
_cell.length_b   1.000
_cell.length_c   1.000
_cell.angle_alpha   90.00
_cell.angle_beta   90.00
_cell.angle_gamma   90.00
#
_symmetry.space_group_name_H-M   'P 1'
#
loop_
_entity.id
_entity.type
_entity.pdbx_description
1 polymer ?
#
loop_
_entity_poly.entity_id
_entity_poly.type
_entity_poly.pdbx_seq_one_letter_code
_entity_poly.pdbx_strand_id
1 'polypeptide(L)'
;MRYWLLVLNEDEYAEQQAYEVEAVEPGAALPDGAADGDEVALAGPEGVFALGELDGPAIAYRRRLEEPEKTDESAAAAERTRDAAGVVAGGWTALTPDAWEDLVRSLPVPERRRDWLVTLSMPIEAVDKAEAVRQFWSYIRSLGPKELPTFVSPYGREIEGTAFLLGAEHEQDPEE
;
A
#
# COMPACT_ATOMS: atom_id res chain seq x y z
N MET A 1 15.95 18.96 8.86
CA MET A 1 14.88 17.95 8.98
C MET A 1 13.70 18.61 9.65
N ARG A 2 12.64 18.80 8.89
CA ARG A 2 11.34 19.30 9.30
C ARG A 2 10.33 18.16 9.15
N TYR A 3 9.15 18.40 9.69
CA TYR A 3 8.07 17.43 9.73
C TYR A 3 6.84 18.03 9.09
N TRP A 4 6.21 17.27 8.21
CA TRP A 4 5.07 17.71 7.45
C TRP A 4 3.94 16.68 7.54
N LEU A 5 2.72 17.18 7.49
CA LEU A 5 1.52 16.39 7.24
C LEU A 5 0.95 16.85 5.91
N LEU A 6 0.93 15.95 4.94
CA LEU A 6 0.31 16.14 3.64
C LEU A 6 -1.05 15.45 3.63
N VAL A 7 -2.11 16.22 3.42
CA VAL A 7 -3.43 15.71 3.09
C VAL A 7 -3.54 15.64 1.58
N LEU A 8 -3.77 14.44 1.02
CA LEU A 8 -4.05 14.26 -0.41
C LEU A 8 -5.51 14.61 -0.71
N ASN A 9 -5.77 15.06 -1.93
CA ASN A 9 -7.16 15.18 -2.39
C ASN A 9 -7.78 13.78 -2.62
N GLU A 10 -9.09 13.72 -2.83
CA GLU A 10 -9.82 12.46 -2.95
C GLU A 10 -9.32 11.59 -4.12
N ASP A 11 -9.03 12.20 -5.27
CA ASP A 11 -8.57 11.47 -6.46
C ASP A 11 -7.17 10.88 -6.27
N GLU A 12 -6.24 11.69 -5.73
CA GLU A 12 -4.88 11.26 -5.40
C GLU A 12 -4.90 10.13 -4.36
N TYR A 13 -5.70 10.29 -3.30
CA TYR A 13 -5.85 9.26 -2.28
C TYR A 13 -6.37 7.95 -2.86
N ALA A 14 -7.41 8.01 -3.70
CA ALA A 14 -7.99 6.82 -4.34
C ALA A 14 -6.96 6.09 -5.22
N GLU A 15 -6.15 6.82 -5.98
CA GLU A 15 -5.07 6.25 -6.77
C GLU A 15 -4.03 5.54 -5.90
N GLN A 16 -3.63 6.16 -4.78
CA GLN A 16 -2.69 5.56 -3.85
C GLN A 16 -3.24 4.27 -3.21
N GLN A 17 -4.54 4.19 -2.92
CA GLN A 17 -5.14 2.96 -2.39
C GLN A 17 -5.23 1.84 -3.44
N ALA A 18 -5.34 2.18 -4.73
CA ALA A 18 -5.50 1.21 -5.80
C ALA A 18 -4.19 0.50 -6.21
N TYR A 19 -3.04 1.15 -6.01
CA TYR A 19 -1.75 0.65 -6.51
C TYR A 19 -0.67 0.60 -5.43
N GLU A 20 0.21 -0.41 -5.55
CA GLU A 20 1.47 -0.45 -4.81
C GLU A 20 2.52 0.33 -5.60
N VAL A 21 2.84 1.54 -5.12
CA VAL A 21 3.86 2.43 -5.67
C VAL A 21 4.89 2.76 -4.59
N GLU A 22 6.14 3.04 -4.99
CA GLU A 22 7.23 3.33 -4.05
C GLU A 22 7.29 4.79 -3.61
N ALA A 23 6.65 5.69 -4.36
CA ALA A 23 6.59 7.11 -4.05
C ALA A 23 5.31 7.76 -4.62
N VAL A 24 4.98 8.96 -4.13
CA VAL A 24 3.90 9.80 -4.65
C VAL A 24 4.40 11.20 -4.94
N GLU A 25 4.05 11.74 -6.12
CA GLU A 25 4.23 13.16 -6.45
C GLU A 25 2.91 13.89 -6.19
N PRO A 26 2.79 14.68 -5.12
CA PRO A 26 1.54 15.37 -4.82
C PRO A 26 1.30 16.52 -5.80
N GLY A 27 0.04 16.70 -6.21
CA GLY A 27 -0.38 17.85 -7.02
C GLY A 27 -0.33 19.17 -6.26
N ALA A 28 -0.36 19.12 -4.92
CA ALA A 28 -0.19 20.29 -4.07
C ALA A 28 1.27 20.79 -4.09
N ALA A 29 1.46 22.07 -4.39
CA ALA A 29 2.78 22.69 -4.40
C ALA A 29 3.51 22.49 -3.06
N LEU A 30 4.81 22.17 -3.13
CA LEU A 30 5.65 21.97 -1.95
C LEU A 30 5.64 23.24 -1.07
N PRO A 31 5.61 23.08 0.27
CA PRO A 31 5.59 24.22 1.18
C PRO A 31 6.94 24.91 1.25
N ASP A 32 6.93 26.20 1.58
CA ASP A 32 8.15 26.99 1.67
C ASP A 32 9.15 26.41 2.68
N GLY A 33 10.36 26.14 2.20
CA GLY A 33 11.44 25.59 3.01
C GLY A 33 11.32 24.08 3.28
N ALA A 34 10.48 23.36 2.53
CA ALA A 34 10.60 21.93 2.36
C ALA A 34 11.94 21.59 1.69
N ALA A 35 12.59 20.54 2.17
CA ALA A 35 13.86 20.06 1.62
C ALA A 35 13.93 18.53 1.65
N ASP A 36 14.76 17.98 0.78
CA ASP A 36 15.04 16.54 0.77
C ASP A 36 15.43 16.05 2.16
N GLY A 37 14.87 14.93 2.57
CA GLY A 37 15.05 14.36 3.91
C GLY A 37 14.11 14.89 4.99
N ASP A 38 13.20 15.80 4.66
CA ASP A 38 12.09 16.13 5.55
C ASP A 38 11.11 14.94 5.64
N GLU A 39 10.61 14.65 6.84
CA GLU A 39 9.67 13.55 7.05
C GLU A 39 8.24 14.01 6.84
N VAL A 40 7.44 13.14 6.20
CA VAL A 40 6.09 13.45 5.76
C VAL A 40 5.13 12.34 6.21
N ALA A 41 4.07 12.71 6.94
CA ALA A 41 2.91 11.86 7.14
C ALA A 41 1.92 12.14 5.99
N LEU A 42 1.44 11.09 5.33
CA LEU A 42 0.44 11.20 4.27
C LEU A 42 -0.94 10.79 4.79
N ALA A 43 -1.92 11.65 4.60
CA ALA A 43 -3.29 11.46 5.03
C ALA A 43 -4.28 11.59 3.87
N GLY A 44 -5.37 10.83 3.94
CA GLY A 44 -6.55 10.98 3.10
C GLY A 44 -7.79 11.26 3.94
N PRO A 45 -8.99 11.14 3.35
CA PRO A 45 -10.27 11.35 4.05
C PRO A 45 -10.45 10.46 5.29
N GLU A 46 -9.81 9.29 5.30
CA GLU A 46 -9.97 8.29 6.36
C GLU A 46 -8.91 8.39 7.46
N GLY A 47 -7.85 9.18 7.27
CA GLY A 47 -6.75 9.32 8.23
C GLY A 47 -5.38 9.22 7.59
N VAL A 48 -4.34 9.11 8.42
CA VAL A 48 -2.95 8.87 7.99
C VAL A 48 -2.84 7.45 7.46
N PHE A 49 -2.43 7.29 6.20
CA PHE A 49 -2.28 5.96 5.58
C PHE A 49 -0.81 5.60 5.31
N ALA A 50 0.12 6.55 5.42
CA ALA A 50 1.54 6.28 5.22
C ALA A 50 2.45 7.32 5.90
N LEU A 51 3.71 6.94 6.08
CA LEU A 51 4.85 7.79 6.38
C LEU A 51 5.85 7.70 5.23
N GLY A 52 6.48 8.82 4.93
CA GLY A 52 7.49 8.94 3.90
C GLY A 52 8.50 10.03 4.20
N GLU A 53 9.34 10.26 3.20
CA GLU A 53 10.39 11.26 3.22
C GLU A 53 10.36 12.00 1.88
N LEU A 54 10.60 13.31 1.93
CA LEU A 54 10.70 14.11 0.72
C LEU A 54 11.99 13.78 -0.04
N ASP A 55 11.86 13.46 -1.32
CA ASP A 55 12.94 13.21 -2.28
C ASP A 55 12.62 13.95 -3.60
N GLY A 56 13.17 15.16 -3.74
CA GLY A 56 12.84 16.07 -4.83
C GLY A 56 11.36 16.48 -4.81
N PRO A 57 10.60 16.29 -5.92
CA PRO A 57 9.17 16.59 -5.95
C PRO A 57 8.30 15.46 -5.36
N ALA A 58 8.88 14.31 -5.04
CA ALA A 58 8.16 13.12 -4.63
C ALA A 58 8.33 12.83 -3.13
N ILE A 59 7.41 12.05 -2.59
CA ILE A 59 7.48 11.50 -1.23
C ILE A 59 7.71 10.02 -1.35
N ALA A 60 8.93 9.58 -1.03
CA ALA A 60 9.28 8.18 -1.00
C ALA A 60 8.63 7.50 0.21
N TYR A 61 7.90 6.41 -0.01
CA TYR A 61 7.25 5.69 1.07
C TYR A 61 8.28 4.97 1.94
N ARG A 62 8.29 5.29 3.23
CA ARG A 62 9.05 4.55 4.24
C ARG A 62 8.18 3.51 4.94
N ARG A 63 6.89 3.80 5.07
CA ARG A 63 5.93 2.93 5.74
C ARG A 63 4.53 3.20 5.20
N ARG A 64 3.83 2.16 4.74
CA ARG A 64 2.37 2.22 4.54
C ARG A 64 1.67 1.53 5.70
N LEU A 65 0.52 2.05 6.09
CA LEU A 65 -0.37 1.43 7.07
C LEU A 65 -1.32 0.49 6.33
N GLU A 66 -1.71 -0.60 6.99
CA GLU A 66 -2.69 -1.55 6.43
C GLU A 66 -4.09 -0.91 6.36
N GLU A 67 -4.46 -0.16 7.40
CA GLU A 67 -5.67 0.66 7.44
C GLU A 67 -5.28 2.11 7.81
N PRO A 68 -5.93 3.12 7.22
CA PRO A 68 -5.73 4.51 7.60
C PRO A 68 -6.08 4.77 9.08
N GLU A 69 -5.21 5.48 9.79
CA GLU A 69 -5.39 5.80 11.20
C GLU A 69 -5.85 7.24 11.39
N LYS A 70 -6.94 7.43 12.12
CA LYS A 70 -7.43 8.78 12.47
C LYS A 70 -6.66 9.33 13.65
N THR A 71 -5.95 10.43 13.40
CA THR A 71 -5.22 11.20 14.42
C THR A 71 -5.83 12.59 14.56
N ASP A 72 -5.64 13.24 15.71
CA ASP A 72 -6.10 14.61 15.94
C ASP A 72 -5.47 15.58 14.92
N GLU A 73 -4.20 15.39 14.56
CA GLU A 73 -3.49 16.14 13.54
C GLU A 73 -4.12 15.96 12.14
N SER A 74 -4.43 14.71 11.76
CA SER A 74 -5.06 14.41 10.46
C SER A 74 -6.47 14.98 10.36
N ALA A 75 -7.25 14.94 11.43
CA ALA A 75 -8.59 15.52 11.47
C ALA A 75 -8.54 17.05 11.35
N ALA A 76 -7.66 17.70 12.12
CA ALA A 76 -7.47 19.14 12.08
C ALA A 76 -6.87 19.63 10.75
N ALA A 77 -6.04 18.83 10.08
CA ALA A 77 -5.52 19.14 8.76
C ALA A 77 -6.60 18.99 7.69
N ALA A 78 -7.37 17.90 7.69
CA ALA A 78 -8.46 17.67 6.77
C ALA A 78 -9.52 18.79 6.83
N GLU A 79 -9.84 19.27 8.03
CA GLU A 79 -10.76 20.40 8.21
C GLU A 79 -10.23 21.72 7.60
N ARG A 80 -8.92 21.99 7.75
CA ARG A 80 -8.27 23.18 7.18
C ARG A 80 -8.15 23.14 5.66
N THR A 81 -8.08 21.96 5.08
CA THR A 81 -7.94 21.75 3.62
C THR A 81 -9.28 21.58 2.91
N ARG A 82 -10.42 21.76 3.59
CA ARG A 82 -11.73 21.74 2.94
C ARG A 82 -11.97 23.02 2.13
N ASP A 83 -12.50 22.85 0.94
CA ASP A 83 -13.00 23.94 0.13
C ASP A 83 -14.40 24.43 0.62
N ALA A 84 -14.95 25.43 -0.08
CA ALA A 84 -16.27 25.97 0.23
C ALA A 84 -17.42 24.96 0.05
N ALA A 85 -17.21 23.88 -0.70
CA ALA A 85 -18.14 22.78 -0.88
C ALA A 85 -17.97 21.67 0.17
N GLY A 86 -16.96 21.78 1.04
CA GLY A 86 -16.65 20.81 2.09
C GLY A 86 -15.80 19.62 1.63
N VAL A 87 -15.24 19.69 0.41
CA VAL A 87 -14.38 18.66 -0.18
C VAL A 87 -12.93 18.90 0.20
N VAL A 88 -12.18 17.84 0.53
CA VAL A 88 -10.76 17.94 0.86
C VAL A 88 -9.97 18.25 -0.41
N ALA A 89 -9.46 19.47 -0.52
CA ALA A 89 -8.70 19.95 -1.68
C ALA A 89 -7.21 19.55 -1.64
N GLY A 90 -6.78 18.89 -0.55
CA GLY A 90 -5.39 18.56 -0.27
C GLY A 90 -4.58 19.76 0.23
N GLY A 91 -3.45 19.49 0.88
CA GLY A 91 -2.56 20.54 1.35
C GLY A 91 -1.56 20.12 2.42
N TRP A 92 -0.60 21.00 2.62
CA TRP A 92 0.53 20.80 3.53
C TRP A 92 0.29 21.49 4.87
N THR A 93 0.63 20.79 5.96
CA THR A 93 0.69 21.33 7.32
C THR A 93 2.09 21.13 7.88
N ALA A 94 2.72 22.19 8.37
CA ALA A 94 3.95 22.07 9.13
C ALA A 94 3.66 21.50 10.52
N LEU A 95 4.41 20.48 10.93
CA LEU A 95 4.34 19.91 12.27
C LEU A 95 5.55 20.35 13.10
N THR A 96 5.32 20.57 14.39
CA THR A 96 6.42 20.69 15.35
C THR A 96 7.02 19.31 15.62
N PRO A 97 8.27 19.21 16.10
CA PRO A 97 8.86 17.92 16.47
C PRO A 97 8.01 17.13 17.47
N ASP A 98 7.45 17.81 18.48
CA ASP A 98 6.58 17.16 19.48
C ASP A 98 5.29 16.60 18.83
N ALA A 99 4.65 17.37 17.95
CA ALA A 99 3.46 16.92 17.23
C ALA A 99 3.76 15.75 16.27
N TRP A 100 4.95 15.74 15.67
CA TRP A 100 5.42 14.61 14.88
C TRP A 100 5.61 13.35 15.72
N GLU A 101 6.30 13.47 16.86
CA GLU A 101 6.52 12.33 17.75
C GLU A 101 5.21 11.77 18.32
N ASP A 102 4.28 12.64 18.71
CA ASP A 102 2.96 12.24 19.19
C ASP A 102 2.13 11.56 18.09
N LEU A 103 2.12 12.12 16.87
CA LEU A 103 1.50 11.49 15.70
C LEU A 103 2.08 10.10 15.47
N VAL A 104 3.40 9.98 15.31
CA VAL A 104 4.06 8.70 15.03
C VAL A 104 3.82 7.68 16.14
N ARG A 105 3.77 8.12 17.40
CA ARG A 105 3.47 7.26 18.56
C ARG A 105 2.02 6.78 18.57
N SER A 106 1.08 7.58 18.06
CA SER A 106 -0.34 7.21 17.98
C SER A 106 -0.65 6.20 16.88
N LEU A 107 0.16 6.18 15.81
CA LEU A 107 -0.01 5.23 14.72
C LEU A 107 0.16 3.78 15.21
N PRO A 108 -0.56 2.81 14.62
CA PRO A 108 -0.37 1.41 14.96
C PRO A 108 1.11 1.03 14.82
N VAL A 109 1.59 0.07 15.60
CA VAL A 109 2.92 -0.50 15.37
C VAL A 109 2.85 -1.33 14.07
N PRO A 110 3.84 -1.24 13.16
CA PRO A 110 3.79 -2.08 11.96
C PRO A 110 3.64 -3.53 12.39
N GLU A 111 2.58 -4.20 11.94
CA GLU A 111 2.50 -5.64 12.13
C GLU A 111 3.76 -6.24 11.50
N ARG A 112 4.35 -7.20 12.21
CA ARG A 112 5.59 -7.81 11.77
C ARG A 112 5.30 -8.46 10.42
N ARG A 113 5.87 -7.90 9.34
CA ARG A 113 5.86 -8.53 8.02
C ARG A 113 6.30 -9.99 8.20
N ARG A 114 5.45 -10.89 7.74
CA ARG A 114 5.72 -12.33 7.75
C ARG A 114 6.18 -12.71 6.36
N ASP A 115 7.17 -13.60 6.30
CA ASP A 115 7.55 -14.19 5.04
C ASP A 115 6.44 -15.16 4.62
N TRP A 116 5.93 -14.97 3.41
CA TRP A 116 4.92 -15.83 2.81
C TRP A 116 5.55 -16.62 1.67
N LEU A 117 5.24 -17.92 1.59
CA LEU A 117 5.51 -18.73 0.42
C LEU A 117 4.26 -18.70 -0.47
N VAL A 118 4.41 -18.12 -1.66
CA VAL A 118 3.37 -18.09 -2.70
C VAL A 118 3.78 -19.06 -3.80
N THR A 119 2.98 -20.09 -4.03
CA THR A 119 3.25 -21.15 -5.00
C THR A 119 2.10 -21.28 -5.97
N LEU A 120 2.42 -21.36 -7.26
CA LEU A 120 1.48 -21.81 -8.28
C LEU A 120 1.87 -23.24 -8.69
N SER A 121 0.99 -24.19 -8.42
CA SER A 121 1.21 -25.61 -8.73
C SER A 121 0.20 -26.06 -9.79
N MET A 122 0.71 -26.45 -10.96
CA MET A 122 -0.12 -26.98 -12.05
C MET A 122 0.35 -28.39 -12.42
N PRO A 123 -0.54 -29.39 -12.45
CA PRO A 123 -0.22 -30.68 -13.04
C PRO A 123 -0.11 -30.51 -14.56
N ILE A 124 1.07 -30.82 -15.12
CA ILE A 124 1.33 -30.72 -16.56
C ILE A 124 1.82 -32.08 -17.05
N GLU A 125 1.09 -32.63 -18.01
CA GLU A 125 1.49 -33.84 -18.72
C GLU A 125 2.31 -33.47 -19.96
N ALA A 126 3.53 -34.00 -20.05
CA ALA A 126 4.46 -33.70 -21.13
C ALA A 126 5.44 -34.85 -21.37
N VAL A 127 5.99 -34.94 -22.59
CA VAL A 127 6.94 -36.00 -22.98
C VAL A 127 8.30 -35.79 -22.31
N ASP A 128 8.68 -34.53 -22.05
CA ASP A 128 9.91 -34.19 -21.32
C ASP A 128 9.78 -32.92 -20.45
N LYS A 129 10.83 -32.67 -19.65
CA LYS A 129 10.88 -31.52 -18.74
C LYS A 129 10.84 -30.18 -19.45
N ALA A 130 11.46 -30.07 -20.63
CA ALA A 130 11.50 -28.82 -21.38
C ALA A 130 10.12 -28.50 -21.97
N GLU A 131 9.40 -29.52 -22.41
CA GLU A 131 8.01 -29.40 -22.84
C GLU A 131 7.10 -29.01 -21.68
N ALA A 132 7.22 -29.64 -20.51
CA ALA A 132 6.44 -29.26 -19.33
C ALA A 132 6.60 -27.77 -18.99
N VAL A 133 7.83 -27.24 -19.03
CA VAL A 133 8.10 -25.81 -18.79
C VAL A 133 7.49 -24.92 -19.88
N ARG A 134 7.55 -25.32 -21.16
CA ARG A 134 6.90 -24.56 -22.24
C ARG A 134 5.39 -24.53 -22.08
N GLN A 135 4.78 -25.65 -21.71
CA GLN A 135 3.35 -25.74 -21.43
C GLN A 135 2.97 -24.89 -20.21
N PHE A 136 3.75 -24.92 -19.13
CA PHE A 136 3.55 -24.08 -17.94
C PHE A 136 3.42 -22.61 -18.34
N TRP A 137 4.39 -22.07 -19.06
CA TRP A 137 4.36 -20.67 -19.49
C TRP A 137 3.22 -20.36 -20.47
N SER A 138 2.80 -21.36 -21.26
CA SER A 138 1.65 -21.22 -22.14
C SER A 138 0.35 -21.09 -21.33
N TYR A 139 0.18 -21.86 -20.25
CA TYR A 139 -0.95 -21.74 -19.33
C TYR A 139 -0.93 -20.42 -18.55
N ILE A 140 0.21 -20.01 -17.99
CA ILE A 140 0.37 -18.69 -17.36
C ILE A 140 -0.13 -17.57 -18.27
N ARG A 141 0.29 -17.60 -19.54
CA ARG A 141 -0.08 -16.57 -20.51
C ARG A 141 -1.56 -16.59 -20.88
N SER A 142 -2.17 -17.77 -20.88
CA SER A 142 -3.53 -17.96 -21.41
C SER A 142 -4.62 -17.73 -20.35
N LEU A 143 -4.37 -18.18 -19.12
CA LEU A 143 -5.33 -18.13 -18.00
C LEU A 143 -5.14 -16.86 -17.16
N GLY A 144 -3.88 -16.51 -16.87
CA GLY A 144 -3.55 -15.33 -16.07
C GLY A 144 -4.05 -15.39 -14.62
N PRO A 145 -3.89 -14.30 -13.85
CA PRO A 145 -4.18 -14.28 -12.40
C PRO A 145 -5.67 -14.39 -12.04
N LYS A 146 -6.57 -14.26 -13.03
CA LYS A 146 -8.02 -14.42 -12.83
C LYS A 146 -8.49 -15.86 -12.83
N GLU A 147 -7.69 -16.78 -13.35
CA GLU A 147 -8.07 -18.20 -13.51
C GLU A 147 -7.05 -19.14 -12.85
N LEU A 148 -5.88 -18.63 -12.44
CA LEU A 148 -4.81 -19.40 -11.83
C LEU A 148 -4.78 -19.20 -10.30
N PRO A 149 -5.25 -20.17 -9.50
CA PRO A 149 -5.20 -20.08 -8.05
C PRO A 149 -3.77 -20.23 -7.55
N THR A 150 -3.34 -19.33 -6.67
CA THR A 150 -2.05 -19.40 -5.99
C THR A 150 -2.24 -19.93 -4.57
N PHE A 151 -1.42 -20.89 -4.16
CA PHE A 151 -1.35 -21.32 -2.76
C PHE A 151 -0.43 -20.40 -1.96
N VAL A 152 -0.95 -19.86 -0.87
CA VAL A 152 -0.24 -18.93 0.02
C VAL A 152 -0.14 -19.58 1.39
N SER A 153 1.08 -19.68 1.92
CA SER A 153 1.35 -20.25 3.25
C SER A 153 2.40 -19.41 3.99
N PRO A 154 2.41 -19.38 5.33
CA PRO A 154 3.53 -18.80 6.06
C PRO A 154 4.81 -19.59 5.75
N TYR A 155 5.93 -18.90 5.56
CA TYR A 155 7.22 -19.55 5.30
C TYR A 155 7.59 -20.55 6.41
N GLY A 156 7.95 -21.78 6.03
CA GLY A 156 8.23 -22.88 6.97
C GLY A 156 7.00 -23.58 7.55
N ARG A 157 5.79 -23.21 7.09
CA ARG A 157 4.50 -23.84 7.45
C ARG A 157 3.66 -24.09 6.20
N GLU A 158 4.28 -24.70 5.19
CA GLU A 158 3.71 -24.90 3.86
C GLU A 158 2.42 -25.74 3.87
N ILE A 159 2.25 -26.59 4.89
CA ILE A 159 1.05 -27.42 5.09
C ILE A 159 -0.19 -26.61 5.49
N GLU A 160 -0.02 -25.37 5.96
CA GLU A 160 -1.12 -24.45 6.32
C GLU A 160 -1.57 -23.61 5.11
N GLY A 161 -1.19 -24.00 3.89
CA GLY A 161 -1.45 -23.23 2.68
C GLY A 161 -2.92 -23.14 2.30
N THR A 162 -3.35 -21.92 1.97
CA THR A 162 -4.69 -21.62 1.47
C THR A 162 -4.59 -21.14 0.02
N ALA A 163 -5.55 -21.52 -0.81
CA ALA A 163 -5.59 -21.07 -2.20
C ALA A 163 -6.26 -19.69 -2.32
N PHE A 164 -5.72 -18.85 -3.19
CA PHE A 164 -6.21 -17.51 -3.48
C PHE A 164 -6.33 -17.29 -4.97
N LEU A 165 -7.35 -16.54 -5.38
CA LEU A 165 -7.54 -16.04 -6.73
C LEU A 165 -7.73 -14.52 -6.66
N LEU A 166 -6.86 -13.75 -7.33
CA LEU A 166 -6.83 -12.28 -7.26
C LEU A 166 -6.82 -11.71 -5.82
N GLY A 167 -6.25 -12.45 -4.86
CA GLY A 167 -6.19 -12.02 -3.45
C GLY A 167 -7.44 -12.34 -2.62
N ALA A 168 -8.46 -12.98 -3.20
CA ALA A 168 -9.57 -13.57 -2.45
C ALA A 168 -9.29 -15.05 -2.20
N GLU A 169 -9.54 -15.52 -0.98
CA GLU A 169 -9.50 -16.95 -0.66
C GLU A 169 -10.44 -17.72 -1.59
N HIS A 170 -9.94 -18.80 -2.19
CA HIS A 170 -10.68 -19.61 -3.15
C HIS A 170 -10.63 -21.06 -2.72
N GLU A 171 -11.79 -21.59 -2.37
CA GLU A 171 -11.96 -23.01 -2.05
C GLU A 171 -11.67 -23.86 -3.30
N GLN A 172 -10.80 -24.86 -3.15
CA GLN A 172 -10.34 -25.72 -4.24
C GLN A 172 -11.09 -27.07 -4.27
N ASP A 173 -12.17 -27.23 -3.50
CA ASP A 173 -12.94 -28.47 -3.47
C ASP A 173 -13.77 -28.60 -4.77
N PRO A 174 -13.48 -29.58 -5.65
CA PRO A 174 -14.25 -29.78 -6.86
C PRO A 174 -15.60 -30.49 -6.64
N GLU A 175 -15.93 -30.89 -5.40
CA GLU A 175 -17.17 -31.61 -5.07
C GLU A 175 -18.34 -30.73 -4.55
N GLU A 176 -18.21 -29.40 -4.51
CA GLU A 176 -19.34 -28.48 -4.24
C GLU A 176 -20.05 -27.95 -5.51
#